data_AF-A0A1Y3BIQ4-F1
#
_entry.id   AF-A0A1Y3BIQ4-F1
#
_cell.length_a   1.000
_cell.length_b   1.000
_cell.length_c   1.000
_cell.angle_alpha   90.00
_cell.angle_beta   90.00
_cell.angle_gamma   90.00
#
_symmetry.space_group_name_H-M   'P 1'
#
loop_
_entity.id
_entity.type
_entity.pdbx_description
1 polymer ?
#
loop_
_entity_poly.entity_id
_entity_poly.type
_entity_poly.pdbx_seq_one_letter_code
_entity_poly.pdbx_strand_id
1 'polypeptide(L)'
;MNAMELYRLLNDEADQYRKEKKRNTISGIHKYIHLLKGKQLFPILLDYQNNVLSLPPLTNAEYSKIGPNTKSMFIEVTGESIPTCRMVMNELIHSFLTSTIMDDDGETLLPLFNNNEMIIEPVVCELSDIANTQNELL
;
A
#
# COMPACT_ATOMS: atom_id res chain seq x y z
N MET A 1 -4.85 16.10 -5.97
CA MET A 1 -4.92 16.06 -4.50
C MET A 1 -3.51 15.82 -3.99
N ASN A 2 -3.00 16.68 -3.10
CA ASN A 2 -1.66 16.52 -2.53
C ASN A 2 -1.70 15.67 -1.23
N ALA A 3 -0.54 15.29 -0.71
CA ALA A 3 -0.41 14.43 0.47
C ALA A 3 -1.06 15.02 1.74
N MET A 4 -0.95 16.34 1.91
CA MET A 4 -1.47 17.02 3.10
C MET A 4 -3.00 17.12 3.07
N GLU A 5 -3.58 17.36 1.90
CA GLU A 5 -5.03 17.30 1.67
C GLU A 5 -5.58 15.91 1.97
N LEU A 6 -4.90 14.86 1.48
CA LEU A 6 -5.29 13.48 1.76
C LEU A 6 -5.21 13.15 3.26
N TYR A 7 -4.13 13.54 3.93
CA TYR A 7 -3.99 13.33 5.37
C TYR A 7 -5.07 14.05 6.18
N ARG A 8 -5.42 15.28 5.81
CA ARG A 8 -6.51 16.03 6.46
C ARG A 8 -7.86 15.34 6.28
N LEU A 9 -8.17 14.95 5.05
CA LEU A 9 -9.42 14.25 4.72
C LEU A 9 -9.56 12.96 5.54
N LEU A 10 -8.49 12.17 5.64
CA LEU A 10 -8.49 10.94 6.45
C LEU A 10 -8.69 11.21 7.96
N ASN A 11 -8.15 12.32 8.50
CA ASN A 11 -8.40 12.71 9.88
C ASN A 11 -9.86 13.13 10.11
N ASP A 12 -10.42 13.91 9.19
CA ASP A 12 -11.79 14.38 9.28
C ASP A 12 -12.79 13.22 9.20
N GLU A 13 -12.57 12.28 8.28
CA GLU A 13 -13.33 11.03 8.17
C GLU A 13 -13.20 10.20 9.46
N ALA A 14 -12.00 10.16 10.05
CA ALA A 14 -11.76 9.49 11.32
C ALA A 14 -12.59 10.03 12.47
N ASP A 15 -12.66 11.35 12.57
CA ASP A 15 -13.40 12.01 13.63
C ASP A 15 -14.91 11.96 13.39
N GLN A 16 -15.38 12.03 12.14
CA GLN A 16 -16.78 11.79 11.79
C GLN A 16 -17.21 10.38 12.18
N TYR A 17 -16.45 9.36 11.80
CA TYR A 17 -16.75 7.96 12.12
C TYR A 17 -16.80 7.71 13.63
N ARG A 18 -15.89 8.32 14.40
CA ARG A 18 -15.89 8.24 15.88
C ARG A 18 -17.14 8.88 16.47
N LYS A 19 -17.56 10.04 15.96
CA LYS A 19 -18.76 10.75 16.40
C LYS A 19 -20.03 9.95 16.11
N GLU A 20 -20.12 9.36 14.92
CA GLU A 20 -21.28 8.56 14.49
C GLU A 20 -21.44 7.27 15.30
N LYS A 21 -20.35 6.52 15.52
CA LYS A 21 -20.45 5.20 16.17
C LYS A 21 -20.54 5.23 17.71
N LYS A 22 -20.41 6.40 18.36
CA LYS A 22 -20.41 6.56 19.84
C LYS A 22 -19.55 5.50 20.57
N ARG A 23 -18.49 5.01 19.92
CA ARG A 23 -17.66 3.88 20.37
C ARG A 23 -16.19 4.30 20.37
N ASN A 24 -15.45 3.81 21.36
CA ASN A 24 -13.98 3.93 21.43
C ASN A 24 -13.25 2.97 20.46
N THR A 25 -13.97 2.27 19.57
CA THR A 25 -13.37 1.32 18.63
C THR A 25 -12.87 2.07 17.40
N ILE A 26 -11.55 2.21 17.30
CA ILE A 26 -10.86 2.83 16.17
C ILE A 26 -11.08 1.96 14.92
N SER A 27 -11.51 2.54 13.79
CA SER A 27 -11.61 1.81 12.53
C SER A 27 -10.22 1.31 12.09
N GLY A 28 -10.15 0.28 11.24
CA GLY A 28 -8.86 -0.26 10.76
C GLY A 28 -7.95 0.80 10.14
N ILE A 29 -8.50 1.73 9.37
CA ILE A 29 -7.77 2.85 8.73
C ILE A 29 -7.33 3.88 9.76
N HIS A 30 -8.20 4.23 10.72
CA HIS A 30 -7.88 5.24 11.74
C HIS A 30 -6.85 4.75 12.76
N LYS A 31 -6.54 3.45 12.76
CA LYS A 31 -5.52 2.85 13.62
C LYS A 31 -4.15 3.46 13.37
N TYR A 32 -3.80 3.81 12.13
CA TYR A 32 -2.44 4.22 11.76
C TYR A 32 -2.26 5.72 11.58
N ILE A 33 -3.33 6.52 11.58
CA ILE A 33 -3.29 7.99 11.40
C ILE A 33 -2.33 8.69 12.37
N HIS A 34 -2.22 8.18 13.60
CA HIS A 34 -1.34 8.74 14.62
C HIS A 34 0.15 8.63 14.29
N LEU A 35 0.57 7.69 13.42
CA LEU A 35 1.98 7.49 13.04
C LEU A 35 2.55 8.70 12.29
N LEU A 36 1.68 9.46 11.62
CA LEU A 36 2.04 10.65 10.87
C LEU A 36 1.72 11.95 11.62
N LYS A 37 1.17 11.87 12.84
CA LYS A 37 0.80 13.04 13.63
C LYS A 37 2.03 13.85 14.01
N GLY A 38 2.04 15.14 13.65
CA GLY A 38 3.13 16.06 13.97
C GLY A 38 4.39 15.89 13.11
N LYS A 39 4.34 15.07 12.06
CA LYS A 39 5.43 14.98 11.08
C LYS A 39 5.35 16.16 10.11
N GLN A 40 6.52 16.70 9.73
CA GLN A 40 6.62 17.79 8.75
C GLN A 40 6.57 17.26 7.31
N LEU A 41 7.01 16.01 7.11
CA LEU A 41 7.06 15.34 5.82
C LEU A 41 6.26 14.04 5.90
N PHE A 42 5.61 13.69 4.79
CA PHE A 42 4.83 12.48 4.62
C PHE A 42 5.45 11.65 3.50
N PRO A 43 5.67 10.33 3.70
CA PRO A 43 6.09 9.48 2.61
C PRO A 43 4.92 9.31 1.64
N ILE A 44 5.19 9.52 0.35
CA ILE A 44 4.23 9.32 -0.73
C ILE A 44 4.92 8.54 -1.84
N LEU A 45 4.17 7.63 -2.43
CA LEU A 45 4.52 7.06 -3.71
C LEU A 45 3.69 7.74 -4.79
N LEU A 46 4.37 8.28 -5.80
CA LEU A 46 3.74 8.94 -6.94
C LEU A 46 3.88 8.05 -8.18
N ASP A 47 2.87 8.08 -9.04
CA ASP A 47 2.99 7.54 -10.39
C ASP A 47 3.68 8.55 -11.33
N TYR A 48 3.91 8.13 -12.58
CA TYR A 48 4.52 8.98 -13.62
C TYR A 48 3.69 10.22 -14.01
N GLN A 49 2.43 10.30 -13.58
CA GLN A 49 1.53 11.44 -13.79
C GLN A 49 1.41 12.31 -12.54
N ASN A 50 2.25 12.08 -11.52
CA ASN A 50 2.22 12.74 -10.22
C ASN A 50 0.92 12.51 -9.42
N ASN A 51 0.18 11.42 -9.69
CA ASN A 51 -0.91 11.00 -8.81
C ASN A 51 -0.36 10.23 -7.62
N VAL A 52 -0.96 10.45 -6.43
CA VAL A 52 -0.63 9.67 -5.24
C VAL A 52 -1.10 8.23 -5.44
N LEU A 53 -0.17 7.29 -5.45
CA LEU A 53 -0.41 5.85 -5.55
C LEU A 53 -0.57 5.23 -4.15
N SER A 54 0.27 5.61 -3.21
CA SER A 54 0.14 5.25 -1.79
C SER A 54 0.60 6.39 -0.88
N LEU A 55 0.02 6.44 0.32
CA LEU A 55 0.45 7.27 1.44
C LEU A 55 0.79 6.34 2.61
N PRO A 56 1.98 5.73 2.63
CA PRO A 56 2.38 4.87 3.74
C PRO A 56 2.40 5.64 5.07
N PRO A 57 2.07 5.02 6.21
CA PRO A 57 1.51 3.67 6.39
C PRO A 57 -0.03 3.68 6.43
N LEU A 58 -0.70 4.64 5.80
CA LEU A 58 -2.14 4.86 5.95
C LEU A 58 -2.98 4.10 4.94
N THR A 59 -2.79 4.37 3.65
CA THR A 59 -3.69 3.88 2.60
C THR A 59 -3.04 3.87 1.23
N ASN A 60 -3.61 3.05 0.35
CA ASN A 60 -3.35 3.05 -1.08
C ASN A 60 -4.44 3.86 -1.81
N ALA A 61 -4.20 4.21 -3.07
CA ALA A 61 -5.16 4.91 -3.91
C ALA A 61 -6.27 3.98 -4.43
N GLU A 62 -7.49 4.51 -4.58
CA GLU A 62 -8.63 3.71 -5.05
C GLU A 62 -8.48 3.28 -6.51
N TYR A 63 -7.81 4.07 -7.35
CA TYR A 63 -7.62 3.75 -8.77
C TYR A 63 -6.64 2.59 -9.02
N SER A 64 -5.76 2.30 -8.06
CA SER A 64 -4.80 1.19 -8.13
C SER A 64 -5.28 -0.06 -7.39
N LYS A 65 -6.57 -0.12 -7.07
CA LYS A 65 -7.17 -1.24 -6.33
C LYS A 65 -7.12 -2.52 -7.16
N ILE A 66 -6.63 -3.58 -6.53
CA ILE A 66 -6.62 -4.93 -7.12
C ILE A 66 -8.07 -5.42 -7.23
N GLY A 67 -8.43 -5.91 -8.41
CA GLY A 67 -9.74 -6.47 -8.70
C GLY A 67 -9.65 -7.76 -9.51
N PRO A 68 -10.79 -8.38 -9.86
CA PRO A 68 -10.82 -9.67 -10.57
C PRO A 68 -10.11 -9.66 -11.93
N ASN A 69 -9.99 -8.49 -12.56
CA ASN A 69 -9.35 -8.32 -13.86
C ASN A 69 -7.87 -7.93 -13.77
N THR A 70 -7.31 -7.80 -12.57
CA THR A 70 -5.90 -7.45 -12.37
C THR A 70 -5.01 -8.61 -12.81
N LYS A 71 -4.16 -8.35 -13.81
CA LYS A 71 -3.22 -9.35 -14.36
C LYS A 71 -1.78 -9.17 -13.89
N SER A 72 -1.46 -7.97 -13.42
CA SER A 72 -0.13 -7.59 -12.98
C SER A 72 -0.27 -6.76 -11.71
N MET A 73 0.60 -7.01 -10.73
CA MET A 73 0.59 -6.31 -9.45
C MET A 73 1.93 -5.61 -9.27
N PHE A 74 1.87 -4.34 -8.90
CA PHE A 74 3.02 -3.62 -8.36
C PHE A 74 2.99 -3.74 -6.84
N ILE A 75 4.10 -4.15 -6.24
CA ILE A 75 4.23 -4.40 -4.80
C ILE A 75 5.40 -3.57 -4.28
N GLU A 76 5.15 -2.79 -3.23
CA GLU A 76 6.17 -2.04 -2.51
C GLU A 76 6.13 -2.36 -1.01
N VAL A 77 7.27 -2.23 -0.34
CA VAL A 77 7.37 -2.36 1.11
C VAL A 77 8.16 -1.18 1.67
N THR A 78 7.45 -0.24 2.27
CA THR A 78 8.04 0.93 2.93
C THR A 78 8.28 0.67 4.43
N GLY A 79 9.44 1.09 4.95
CA GLY A 79 9.79 0.96 6.36
C GLY A 79 11.14 1.58 6.71
N GLU A 80 11.48 1.62 7.99
CA GLU A 80 12.71 2.26 8.49
C GLU A 80 13.98 1.44 8.23
N SER A 81 13.84 0.13 7.96
CA SER A 81 14.95 -0.82 7.85
C SER A 81 14.84 -1.59 6.54
N ILE A 82 15.78 -1.33 5.62
CA ILE A 82 15.88 -2.06 4.34
C ILE A 82 15.97 -3.58 4.56
N PRO A 83 16.77 -4.13 5.50
CA PRO A 83 16.76 -5.56 5.79
C PRO A 83 15.39 -6.11 6.17
N THR A 84 14.63 -5.35 6.97
CA THR A 84 13.27 -5.74 7.39
C THR A 84 12.30 -5.70 6.20
N CYS A 85 12.34 -4.64 5.39
CA CYS A 85 11.52 -4.53 4.18
C CYS A 85 11.81 -5.68 3.20
N ARG A 86 13.08 -6.02 3.02
CA ARG A 86 13.50 -7.15 2.17
C ARG A 86 12.98 -8.49 2.69
N MET A 87 13.06 -8.72 4.00
CA MET A 87 12.53 -9.93 4.62
C MET A 87 11.01 -10.04 4.40
N VAL A 88 10.27 -8.95 4.65
CA VAL A 88 8.82 -8.90 4.44
C VAL A 88 8.46 -9.16 2.97
N MET A 89 9.19 -8.55 2.03
CA MET A 89 8.99 -8.78 0.60
C MET A 89 9.23 -10.25 0.22
N ASN A 90 10.30 -10.86 0.71
CA ASN A 90 10.62 -12.26 0.44
C ASN A 90 9.53 -13.21 0.98
N GLU A 91 9.05 -12.97 2.21
CA GLU A 91 7.96 -13.76 2.80
C GLU A 91 6.65 -13.60 2.02
N LEU A 92 6.35 -12.38 1.54
CA LEU A 92 5.17 -12.11 0.74
C LEU A 92 5.24 -12.86 -0.61
N ILE A 93 6.38 -12.81 -1.30
CA ILE A 93 6.61 -13.55 -2.55
C ILE A 93 6.49 -15.06 -2.30
N HIS A 94 7.13 -15.58 -1.26
CA HIS A 94 7.04 -16.99 -0.90
C HIS A 94 5.59 -17.41 -0.62
N SER A 95 4.85 -16.60 0.13
CA SER A 95 3.44 -16.85 0.40
C SER A 95 2.62 -16.92 -0.88
N PHE A 96 2.82 -16.01 -1.84
CA PHE A 96 2.14 -16.07 -3.13
C PHE A 96 2.44 -17.36 -3.90
N LEU A 97 3.70 -17.81 -3.91
CA LEU A 97 4.10 -19.05 -4.60
C LEU A 97 3.50 -20.30 -3.97
N THR A 98 3.38 -20.34 -2.64
CA THR A 98 2.83 -21.49 -1.91
C THR A 98 1.31 -21.46 -1.76
N SER A 99 0.67 -20.34 -2.09
CA SER A 99 -0.76 -20.18 -1.91
C SER A 99 -1.54 -21.01 -2.91
N THR A 100 -2.61 -21.63 -2.43
CA THR A 100 -3.59 -22.32 -3.23
C THR A 100 -4.94 -21.62 -3.10
N ILE A 101 -5.71 -21.66 -4.18
CA ILE A 101 -7.10 -21.21 -4.22
C ILE A 101 -7.99 -22.42 -4.41
N MET A 102 -9.21 -22.37 -3.89
CA MET A 102 -10.21 -23.38 -4.20
C MET A 102 -10.80 -23.06 -5.57
N ASP A 103 -11.10 -24.10 -6.36
CA ASP A 103 -11.91 -23.95 -7.56
C ASP A 103 -13.32 -23.44 -7.23
N ASP A 104 -14.06 -23.01 -8.26
CA ASP A 104 -15.40 -22.44 -8.11
C ASP A 104 -16.39 -23.44 -7.45
N ASP A 105 -16.14 -24.75 -7.60
CA ASP A 105 -16.92 -25.83 -7.01
C ASP A 105 -16.51 -26.15 -5.56
N GLY A 106 -15.37 -25.63 -5.11
CA GLY A 106 -14.87 -25.79 -3.74
C GLY A 106 -14.32 -27.19 -3.43
N GLU A 107 -14.02 -28.00 -4.45
CA GLU A 107 -13.58 -29.38 -4.29
C GLU A 107 -12.07 -29.55 -4.52
N THR A 108 -11.46 -28.70 -5.35
CA THR A 108 -10.05 -28.81 -5.74
C THR A 108 -9.23 -27.61 -5.27
N LEU A 109 -8.05 -27.88 -4.71
CA LEU A 109 -7.04 -26.85 -4.50
C LEU A 109 -6.23 -26.66 -5.78
N LEU A 110 -6.33 -25.48 -6.37
CA LEU A 110 -5.56 -25.04 -7.51
C LEU A 110 -4.42 -24.13 -7.04
N PRO A 111 -3.26 -24.14 -7.72
CA PRO A 111 -2.23 -23.15 -7.47
C PRO A 111 -2.75 -21.74 -7.79
N LEU A 112 -2.29 -20.73 -7.04
CA LEU A 112 -2.70 -19.34 -7.26
C LEU A 112 -2.32 -18.82 -8.66
N PHE A 113 -1.22 -19.33 -9.23
CA PHE A 113 -0.75 -18.95 -10.57
C PHE A 113 -0.76 -20.15 -11.51
N ASN A 114 -1.16 -19.91 -12.76
CA ASN A 114 -1.08 -20.91 -13.82
C ASN A 114 0.37 -21.40 -13.96
N ASN A 115 0.53 -22.72 -14.09
CA ASN A 115 1.83 -23.41 -14.16
C ASN A 115 2.74 -23.24 -12.92
N ASN A 116 2.24 -22.72 -11.79
CA ASN A 116 3.04 -22.38 -10.61
C ASN A 116 4.17 -21.37 -10.90
N GLU A 117 4.05 -20.58 -11.96
CA GLU A 117 5.07 -19.60 -12.36
C GLU A 117 4.61 -18.18 -12.02
N MET A 118 5.51 -17.42 -11.39
CA MET A 118 5.35 -16.00 -11.11
C MET A 118 6.57 -15.27 -11.68
N ILE A 119 6.32 -14.32 -12.58
CA ILE A 119 7.38 -13.44 -13.11
C ILE A 119 7.53 -12.25 -12.18
N ILE A 120 8.74 -12.03 -11.68
CA ILE A 120 9.07 -10.93 -10.78
C ILE A 120 10.04 -10.00 -11.52
N GLU A 121 9.58 -8.80 -11.81
CA GLU A 121 10.39 -7.74 -12.39
C GLU A 121 10.81 -6.77 -11.27
N PRO A 122 12.11 -6.72 -10.91
CA PRO A 122 12.57 -5.80 -9.88
C PRO A 122 12.52 -4.37 -10.40
N VAL A 123 11.87 -3.49 -9.66
CA VAL A 123 11.92 -2.05 -9.92
C VAL A 123 13.11 -1.47 -9.16
N VAL A 124 14.12 -1.01 -9.91
CA VAL A 124 15.27 -0.30 -9.36
C VAL A 124 14.98 1.20 -9.44
N CYS A 125 15.00 1.86 -8.29
CA CYS A 125 14.85 3.31 -8.20
C CYS A 125 16.25 3.91 -7.98
N GLU A 126 16.67 4.84 -8.83
CA GLU A 126 17.96 5.51 -8.67
C GLU A 126 17.82 6.63 -7.63
N LEU A 127 18.89 6.91 -6.87
CA LEU A 127 18.88 7.96 -5.83
C LEU A 127 18.52 9.35 -6.39
N SER A 128 18.75 9.58 -7.69
CA SER A 128 18.35 10.80 -8.40
C SER A 128 16.83 10.99 -8.48
N ASP A 129 16.06 9.91 -8.50
CA ASP A 129 14.60 9.94 -8.59
C ASP A 129 13.97 10.34 -7.24
N ILE A 130 14.69 10.07 -6.13
CA ILE A 130 14.31 10.41 -4.76
C ILE A 130 14.61 11.89 -4.44
N ALA A 131 15.65 12.47 -5.04
CA ALA A 131 16.11 13.83 -4.76
C ALA A 131 15.27 14.92 -5.45
N ASN A 132 14.71 14.64 -6.63
CA ASN A 132 13.91 15.63 -7.38
C ASN A 132 12.55 15.92 -6.71
N THR A 133 12.01 15.02 -5.91
CA THR A 133 10.73 15.21 -5.20
C THR A 133 10.84 15.99 -3.89
N GLN A 134 12.05 16.18 -3.33
CA GLN A 134 12.23 16.97 -2.10
C GLN A 134 12.22 18.50 -2.34
N ASN A 135 12.46 18.96 -3.57
CA ASN A 135 12.53 20.39 -3.90
C ASN A 135 11.24 20.98 -4.48
N GLU A 136 10.24 20.17 -4.84
CA GLU A 136 8.98 20.65 -5.47
C GLU A 136 7.79 20.76 -4.49
N LEU A 137 7.98 20.43 -3.20
CA LEU A 137 6.93 20.46 -2.17
C LEU A 137 7.25 21.41 -0.99
N LEU A 138 8.15 22.38 -1.19
CA LEU A 138 8.28 23.58 -0.35
C LEU A 138 7.64 24.80 -1.04
#